data_AF-A0A0H3DDR4-F1
#
_entry.id   AF-A0A0H3DDR4-F1
#
_cell.length_a   1.000
_cell.length_b   1.000
_cell.length_c   1.000
_cell.angle_alpha   90.00
_cell.angle_beta   90.00
_cell.angle_gamma   90.00
#
_symmetry.space_group_name_H-M   'P 1'
#
loop_
_entity.id
_entity.type
_entity.pdbx_description
1 polymer ?
#
loop_
_entity_poly.entity_id
_entity_poly.type
_entity_poly.pdbx_seq_one_letter_code
_entity_poly.pdbx_strand_id
1 'polypeptide(L)'
;MTAPGEHEFSVASSRDVHIGRVVGLRIDDVVMPDGETAVREVIEHLGAVAIVALDEEQQVTLIHQYRHPIGHRLWELPAGLIDHLGEDPVGTAKRELVEEAGLAASDWVTLVDVAASPGFTDEVVRVFLARGLSDVDRDVLGEEEADLVIRKFPLAEAVRMALAGELLNGATVSGVLATHAVLTGVAPARPADAPWADRPTAFAKRKQA
;
A
#
# COMPACT_ATOMS: atom_id res chain seq x y z
N MET A 1 36.79 2.01 1.33
CA MET A 1 35.87 1.88 0.18
C MET A 1 35.63 0.42 -0.10
N THR A 2 34.43 -0.04 0.21
CA THR A 2 33.89 -1.34 -0.20
C THR A 2 33.63 -1.35 -1.72
N ALA A 3 33.51 -2.54 -2.33
CA ALA A 3 33.16 -2.62 -3.75
C ALA A 3 31.70 -2.16 -3.96
N PRO A 4 31.36 -1.57 -5.13
CA PRO A 4 29.99 -1.17 -5.43
C PRO A 4 29.00 -2.33 -5.28
N GLY A 5 27.93 -2.12 -4.50
CA GLY A 5 26.90 -3.12 -4.22
C GLY A 5 27.19 -4.07 -3.05
N GLU A 6 28.38 -4.01 -2.45
CA GLU A 6 28.77 -4.87 -1.32
C GLU A 6 28.79 -4.14 0.03
N HIS A 7 28.60 -2.82 0.03
CA HIS A 7 28.59 -2.03 1.25
C HIS A 7 27.37 -2.35 2.12
N GLU A 8 27.60 -2.75 3.36
CA GLU A 8 26.57 -2.84 4.38
C GLU A 8 26.42 -1.47 5.07
N PHE A 9 25.26 -0.83 4.85
CA PHE A 9 24.96 0.46 5.45
C PHE A 9 24.60 0.28 6.94
N SER A 10 25.17 1.10 7.80
CA SER A 10 24.84 1.15 9.22
C SER A 10 24.53 2.58 9.67
N VAL A 11 23.70 2.70 10.71
CA VAL A 11 23.30 4.00 11.28
C VAL A 11 24.25 4.33 12.44
N ALA A 12 24.99 5.44 12.31
CA ALA A 12 25.90 5.94 13.34
C ALA A 12 25.16 6.67 14.46
N SER A 13 24.16 7.47 14.10
CA SER A 13 23.27 8.18 15.03
C SER A 13 21.88 8.33 14.43
N SER A 14 20.89 8.44 15.31
CA SER A 14 19.50 8.64 14.93
C SER A 14 18.82 9.60 15.90
N ARG A 15 17.98 10.50 15.39
CA ARG A 15 17.22 11.44 16.20
C ARG A 15 15.84 11.72 15.62
N ASP A 16 14.86 11.86 16.50
CA ASP A 16 13.52 12.27 16.11
C ASP A 16 13.46 13.78 15.89
N VAL A 17 12.76 14.20 14.84
CA VAL A 17 12.44 15.60 14.55
C VAL A 17 10.98 15.88 14.91
N HIS A 18 10.08 14.97 14.54
CA HIS A 18 8.65 15.11 14.78
C HIS A 18 7.98 13.74 14.89
N ILE A 19 7.03 13.59 15.81
CA ILE A 19 6.15 12.42 15.89
C ILE A 19 4.70 12.93 15.85
N GLY A 20 4.00 12.60 14.77
CA GLY A 20 2.63 12.99 14.54
C GLY A 20 1.64 11.85 14.75
N ARG A 21 0.40 12.06 14.29
CA ARG A 21 -0.69 11.07 14.39
C ARG A 21 -0.48 9.85 13.47
N VAL A 22 0.00 10.11 12.25
CA VAL A 22 0.12 9.10 11.18
C VAL A 22 1.54 8.93 10.66
N VAL A 23 2.42 9.92 10.88
CA VAL A 23 3.82 9.91 10.42
C VAL A 23 4.78 10.26 11.56
N GLY A 24 5.99 9.72 11.50
CA GLY A 24 7.15 10.19 12.25
C GLY A 24 8.23 10.69 11.29
N LEU A 25 8.97 11.73 11.66
CA LEU A 25 10.16 12.19 10.94
C LEU A 25 11.39 11.97 11.81
N ARG A 26 12.31 11.17 11.30
CA ARG A 26 13.60 10.86 11.91
C ARG A 26 14.74 11.26 10.99
N ILE A 27 15.87 11.61 11.59
CA ILE A 27 17.11 11.88 10.89
C ILE A 27 18.17 10.89 11.34
N ASP A 28 18.74 10.17 10.37
CA ASP A 28 19.77 9.15 10.55
C ASP A 28 21.08 9.63 9.91
N ASP A 29 22.19 9.53 10.64
CA ASP A 29 23.54 9.65 10.08
C ASP A 29 23.99 8.26 9.65
N VAL A 30 24.10 8.04 8.34
CA VAL A 30 24.40 6.72 7.75
C VAL A 30 25.86 6.64 7.35
N VAL A 31 26.55 5.56 7.74
CA VAL A 31 27.94 5.30 7.37
C VAL A 31 28.02 4.87 5.90
N MET A 32 28.75 5.66 5.11
CA MET A 32 28.92 5.50 3.67
C MET A 32 30.13 4.60 3.33
N PRO A 33 30.27 4.14 2.07
CA PRO A 33 31.36 3.24 1.65
C PRO A 33 32.79 3.76 1.90
N ASP A 34 32.98 5.07 1.93
CA ASP A 34 34.24 5.73 2.23
C ASP A 34 34.52 5.84 3.75
N GLY A 35 33.55 5.50 4.59
CA GLY A 35 33.62 5.61 6.04
C GLY A 35 33.13 6.96 6.58
N GLU A 36 32.78 7.91 5.72
CA GLU A 36 32.13 9.16 6.14
C GLU A 36 30.65 8.95 6.45
N THR A 37 30.02 9.93 7.09
CA THR A 37 28.57 9.88 7.37
C THR A 37 27.80 10.78 6.42
N ALA A 38 26.61 10.32 6.01
CA ALA A 38 25.66 11.12 5.25
C ALA A 38 24.30 11.15 5.95
N VAL A 39 23.71 12.34 6.00
CA VAL A 39 22.40 12.57 6.60
C VAL A 39 21.29 11.98 5.72
N ARG A 40 20.35 11.26 6.33
CA ARG A 40 19.12 10.75 5.70
C ARG A 40 17.91 11.14 6.52
N GLU A 41 16.92 11.72 5.85
CA GLU A 41 15.61 11.99 6.44
C GLU A 41 14.69 10.80 6.13
N VAL A 42 14.02 10.31 7.16
CA VAL A 42 13.10 9.17 7.06
C VAL A 42 11.74 9.58 7.62
N ILE A 43 10.74 9.53 6.76
CA ILE A 43 9.33 9.51 7.14
C ILE A 43 8.98 8.07 7.49
N GLU A 44 8.76 7.81 8.77
CA GLU A 44 8.22 6.55 9.24
C GLU A 44 6.70 6.56 9.10
N HIS A 45 6.14 5.51 8.53
CA HIS A 45 4.70 5.36 8.34
C HIS A 45 4.22 3.97 8.76
N LEU A 46 2.89 3.81 8.84
CA LEU A 46 2.30 2.47 8.94
C LEU A 46 2.39 1.78 7.57
N GLY A 47 2.55 0.46 7.59
CA GLY A 47 2.30 -0.34 6.39
C GLY A 47 0.82 -0.28 6.03
N ALA A 48 0.51 -0.42 4.75
CA ALA A 48 -0.86 -0.41 4.25
C ALA A 48 -1.15 -1.62 3.37
N VAL A 49 -2.42 -1.92 3.20
CA VAL A 49 -2.92 -2.90 2.25
C VAL A 49 -3.80 -2.21 1.22
N ALA A 50 -3.82 -2.71 0.00
CA ALA A 50 -4.75 -2.30 -1.04
C ALA A 50 -5.36 -3.54 -1.71
N ILE A 51 -6.58 -3.43 -2.22
CA ILE A 51 -7.35 -4.58 -2.71
C ILE A 51 -7.82 -4.34 -4.14
N VAL A 52 -7.35 -5.16 -5.07
CA VAL A 52 -8.00 -5.34 -6.37
C VAL A 52 -9.19 -6.29 -6.17
N ALA A 53 -10.38 -5.74 -5.98
CA ALA A 53 -11.62 -6.51 -5.95
C ALA A 53 -12.11 -6.71 -7.39
N LEU A 54 -11.93 -7.92 -7.92
CA LEU A 54 -12.26 -8.29 -9.30
C LEU A 54 -13.47 -9.22 -9.33
N ASP A 55 -14.55 -8.79 -9.99
CA ASP A 55 -15.75 -9.61 -10.14
C ASP A 55 -15.70 -10.56 -11.36
N GLU A 56 -16.75 -11.35 -11.51
CA GLU A 56 -16.89 -12.34 -12.59
C GLU A 56 -16.98 -11.72 -13.99
N GLU A 57 -17.36 -10.44 -14.08
CA GLU A 57 -17.42 -9.65 -15.32
C GLU A 57 -16.08 -8.97 -15.64
N GLN A 58 -15.02 -9.30 -14.89
CA GLN A 58 -13.69 -8.67 -14.95
C GLN A 58 -13.74 -7.16 -14.69
N GLN A 59 -14.61 -6.71 -13.79
CA GLN A 59 -14.61 -5.32 -13.34
C GLN A 59 -13.84 -5.19 -12.02
N VAL A 60 -12.95 -4.19 -11.97
CA VAL A 60 -12.26 -3.78 -10.75
C VAL A 60 -13.09 -2.71 -10.04
N THR A 61 -13.26 -2.86 -8.73
CA THR A 61 -13.88 -1.84 -7.88
C THR A 61 -12.83 -0.80 -7.48
N LEU A 62 -13.11 0.48 -7.77
CA LEU A 62 -12.31 1.63 -7.37
C LEU A 62 -13.15 2.58 -6.51
N ILE A 63 -12.49 3.31 -5.64
CA ILE A 63 -13.04 4.41 -4.84
C ILE A 63 -12.51 5.76 -5.34
N HIS A 64 -13.30 6.81 -5.21
CA HIS A 64 -12.92 8.17 -5.61
C HIS A 64 -12.68 9.04 -4.38
N GLN A 65 -11.45 9.04 -3.88
CA GLN A 65 -11.10 9.64 -2.60
C GLN A 65 -10.38 10.98 -2.78
N TYR A 66 -10.73 11.98 -1.96
CA TYR A 66 -10.00 13.24 -1.93
C TYR A 66 -8.66 13.07 -1.22
N ARG A 67 -7.56 13.40 -1.91
CA ARG A 67 -6.22 13.37 -1.32
C ARG A 67 -5.72 14.79 -1.13
N HIS A 68 -5.75 15.26 0.12
CA HIS A 68 -5.34 16.63 0.46
C HIS A 68 -3.94 17.01 -0.07
N PRO A 69 -2.89 16.16 0.02
CA PRO A 69 -1.58 16.50 -0.52
C PRO A 69 -1.55 16.74 -2.04
N ILE A 70 -2.50 16.18 -2.79
CA ILE A 70 -2.62 16.29 -4.25
C ILE A 70 -3.68 17.33 -4.65
N GLY A 71 -4.55 17.74 -3.72
CA GLY A 71 -5.53 18.80 -3.88
C GLY A 71 -6.75 18.45 -4.74
N HIS A 72 -6.92 17.18 -5.12
CA HIS A 72 -8.10 16.70 -5.85
C HIS A 72 -8.40 15.23 -5.54
N ARG A 73 -9.50 14.71 -6.10
CA ARG A 73 -9.89 13.31 -5.94
C ARG A 73 -9.14 12.41 -6.91
N LEU A 74 -8.75 11.24 -6.43
CA LEU A 74 -8.10 10.20 -7.22
C LEU A 74 -8.99 8.96 -7.24
N TRP A 75 -8.98 8.25 -8.36
CA TRP A 75 -9.48 6.88 -8.40
C TRP A 75 -8.41 5.95 -7.81
N GLU A 76 -8.76 5.24 -6.75
CA GLU A 76 -7.86 4.39 -5.99
C GLU A 76 -8.50 3.01 -5.73
N LEU A 77 -7.67 2.00 -5.49
CA LEU A 77 -8.15 0.74 -4.91
C LEU A 77 -8.64 0.99 -3.48
N PRO A 78 -9.65 0.24 -2.99
CA PRO A 78 -9.89 0.13 -1.56
C PRO A 78 -8.60 -0.21 -0.82
N ALA A 79 -8.31 0.50 0.26
CA ALA A 79 -7.04 0.42 0.96
C ALA A 79 -7.13 0.93 2.39
N GLY A 80 -6.30 0.38 3.27
CA GLY A 80 -6.23 0.84 4.66
C GLY A 80 -4.91 0.57 5.33
N LEU A 81 -4.70 1.23 6.47
CA LEU A 81 -3.49 1.13 7.25
C LEU A 81 -3.54 -0.12 8.14
N ILE A 82 -2.37 -0.69 8.39
CA ILE A 82 -2.20 -1.74 9.38
C ILE A 82 -1.81 -1.09 10.71
N ASP A 83 -2.81 -0.81 11.54
CA ASP A 83 -2.65 0.00 12.75
C ASP A 83 -1.96 -0.73 13.91
N HIS A 84 -1.97 -2.07 13.91
CA HIS A 84 -1.43 -2.87 15.01
C HIS A 84 -0.23 -3.73 14.58
N LEU A 85 0.82 -3.73 15.42
CA LEU A 85 1.93 -4.66 15.25
C LEU A 85 1.44 -6.10 15.34
N GLY A 86 1.82 -6.91 14.35
CA GLY A 86 1.46 -8.33 14.30
C GLY A 86 0.07 -8.61 13.70
N GLU A 87 -0.69 -7.59 13.31
CA GLU A 87 -1.95 -7.79 12.60
C GLU A 87 -1.69 -8.51 11.27
N ASP A 88 -2.55 -9.48 10.94
CA ASP A 88 -2.49 -10.24 9.70
C ASP A 88 -2.89 -9.35 8.51
N PRO A 89 -2.00 -9.12 7.53
CA PRO A 89 -2.29 -8.20 6.42
C PRO A 89 -3.53 -8.59 5.61
N VAL A 90 -3.80 -9.88 5.38
CA VAL A 90 -5.02 -10.29 4.66
C VAL A 90 -6.27 -10.10 5.52
N GLY A 91 -6.15 -10.22 6.84
CA GLY A 91 -7.19 -9.84 7.79
C GLY A 91 -7.56 -8.36 7.68
N THR A 92 -6.55 -7.46 7.69
CA THR A 92 -6.75 -6.03 7.46
C THR A 92 -7.43 -5.78 6.12
N ALA A 93 -6.93 -6.40 5.03
CA ALA A 93 -7.48 -6.20 3.70
C ALA A 93 -8.96 -6.62 3.57
N LYS A 94 -9.35 -7.69 4.26
CA LYS A 94 -10.76 -8.14 4.32
C LYS A 94 -11.64 -7.12 5.04
N ARG A 95 -11.18 -6.56 6.15
CA ARG A 95 -11.91 -5.54 6.91
C ARG A 95 -12.12 -4.28 6.07
N GLU A 96 -11.04 -3.75 5.50
CA GLU A 96 -11.07 -2.53 4.67
C GLU A 96 -11.95 -2.69 3.43
N LEU A 97 -11.95 -3.87 2.79
CA LEU A 97 -12.83 -4.12 1.65
C LEU A 97 -14.32 -4.03 2.02
N VAL A 98 -14.69 -4.46 3.23
CA VAL A 98 -16.06 -4.32 3.75
C VAL A 98 -16.37 -2.86 4.05
N GLU A 99 -15.49 -2.18 4.79
CA GLU A 99 -15.69 -0.80 5.27
C GLU A 99 -15.74 0.22 4.11
N GLU A 100 -14.87 0.11 3.11
CA GLU A 100 -14.79 1.08 2.02
C GLU A 100 -15.67 0.75 0.82
N ALA A 101 -15.87 -0.54 0.51
CA ALA A 101 -16.55 -0.97 -0.70
C ALA A 101 -17.85 -1.76 -0.46
N GLY A 102 -18.15 -2.19 0.77
CA GLY A 102 -19.32 -3.03 1.06
C GLY A 102 -19.20 -4.43 0.44
N LEU A 103 -17.97 -4.94 0.28
CA LEU A 103 -17.71 -6.19 -0.40
C LEU A 103 -16.99 -7.19 0.53
N ALA A 104 -17.39 -8.45 0.45
CA ALA A 104 -16.61 -9.58 0.95
C ALA A 104 -16.08 -10.40 -0.22
N ALA A 105 -15.04 -11.20 0.02
CA ALA A 105 -14.43 -12.06 -0.99
C ALA A 105 -14.00 -13.40 -0.41
N SER A 106 -14.16 -14.46 -1.20
CA SER A 106 -13.87 -15.85 -0.81
C SER A 106 -12.48 -16.33 -1.22
N ASP A 107 -11.87 -15.70 -2.22
CA ASP A 107 -10.54 -16.03 -2.72
C ASP A 107 -9.62 -14.82 -2.63
N TRP A 108 -8.43 -15.02 -2.05
CA TRP A 108 -7.45 -13.98 -1.77
C TRP A 108 -6.05 -14.47 -2.16
N VAL A 109 -5.33 -13.64 -2.92
CA VAL A 109 -3.92 -13.87 -3.25
C VAL A 109 -3.13 -12.58 -3.18
N THR A 110 -1.84 -12.66 -2.89
CA THR A 110 -0.95 -11.49 -2.87
C THR A 110 -0.47 -11.20 -4.30
N LEU A 111 -0.70 -9.99 -4.81
CA LEU A 111 -0.26 -9.56 -6.14
C LEU A 111 1.16 -8.99 -6.09
N VAL A 112 1.33 -7.84 -5.45
CA VAL A 112 2.55 -7.02 -5.53
C VAL A 112 2.75 -6.24 -4.23
N ASP A 113 4.00 -6.05 -3.85
CA ASP A 113 4.38 -5.17 -2.74
C ASP A 113 5.04 -3.92 -3.34
N VAL A 114 4.61 -2.73 -2.90
CA VAL A 114 4.97 -1.44 -3.51
C VAL A 114 5.54 -0.53 -2.44
N ALA A 115 6.83 -0.21 -2.53
CA ALA A 115 7.43 0.83 -1.72
C ALA A 115 7.00 2.20 -2.27
N ALA A 116 6.32 3.01 -1.44
CA ALA A 116 5.62 4.20 -1.90
C ALA A 116 6.58 5.31 -2.37
N SER A 117 7.63 5.58 -1.58
CA SER A 117 8.70 6.49 -1.98
C SER A 117 10.03 6.12 -1.29
N PRO A 118 10.77 5.12 -1.81
CA PRO A 118 11.96 4.55 -1.15
C PRO A 118 13.08 5.54 -0.84
N GLY A 119 13.05 6.72 -1.46
CA GLY A 119 14.04 7.76 -1.21
C GLY A 119 13.91 8.42 0.16
N PHE A 120 12.74 8.36 0.81
CA PHE A 120 12.52 9.05 2.09
C PHE A 120 11.49 8.43 3.03
N THR A 121 10.65 7.47 2.60
CA THR A 121 9.68 6.81 3.50
C THR A 121 9.95 5.32 3.58
N ASP A 122 9.70 4.75 4.76
CA ASP A 122 9.70 3.29 4.95
C ASP A 122 8.37 2.64 4.52
N GLU A 123 7.39 3.43 4.09
CA GLU A 123 6.07 2.95 3.68
C GLU A 123 6.14 1.96 2.51
N VAL A 124 5.61 0.76 2.76
CA VAL A 124 5.35 -0.28 1.76
C VAL A 124 3.89 -0.68 1.84
N VAL A 125 3.25 -0.76 0.68
CA VAL A 125 1.85 -1.17 0.51
C VAL A 125 1.80 -2.56 -0.11
N ARG A 126 1.09 -3.48 0.53
CA ARG A 126 0.81 -4.80 -0.05
C ARG A 126 -0.52 -4.78 -0.79
N VAL A 127 -0.49 -5.19 -2.06
CA VAL A 127 -1.70 -5.27 -2.89
C VAL A 127 -2.17 -6.72 -3.00
N PHE A 128 -3.44 -6.95 -2.67
CA PHE A 128 -4.12 -8.24 -2.82
C PHE A 128 -5.04 -8.25 -4.04
N LEU A 129 -5.27 -9.44 -4.60
CA LEU A 129 -6.39 -9.71 -5.50
C LEU A 129 -7.46 -10.47 -4.70
N ALA A 130 -8.66 -9.91 -4.68
CA ALA A 130 -9.85 -10.49 -4.06
C ALA A 130 -10.85 -10.92 -5.16
N ARG A 131 -11.31 -12.17 -5.09
CA ARG A 131 -12.26 -12.78 -6.05
C ARG A 131 -13.37 -13.55 -5.34
N GLY A 132 -14.40 -13.92 -6.10
CA GLY A 132 -15.62 -14.53 -5.56
C GLY A 132 -16.29 -13.55 -4.62
N LEU A 133 -16.60 -12.36 -5.16
CA LEU A 133 -17.11 -11.22 -4.42
C LEU A 133 -18.59 -11.39 -4.07
N SER A 134 -18.99 -10.85 -2.93
CA SER A 134 -20.39 -10.76 -2.50
C SER A 134 -20.65 -9.44 -1.80
N ASP A 135 -21.81 -8.84 -2.06
CA ASP A 135 -22.25 -7.65 -1.34
C ASP A 135 -22.52 -7.96 0.14
N VAL A 136 -22.09 -7.06 1.01
CA VAL A 136 -22.36 -7.10 2.45
C VAL A 136 -22.79 -5.71 2.92
N ASP A 137 -23.49 -5.66 4.06
CA ASP A 137 -23.86 -4.38 4.66
C ASP A 137 -22.59 -3.60 5.03
N ARG A 138 -22.57 -2.34 4.63
CA ARG A 138 -21.48 -1.41 4.92
C ARG A 138 -21.85 -0.60 6.17
N ASP A 139 -21.16 -0.85 7.28
CA ASP A 139 -21.14 0.08 8.40
C ASP A 139 -20.18 1.22 8.03
N VAL A 140 -20.71 2.40 7.67
CA VAL A 140 -19.88 3.58 7.37
C VAL A 140 -19.28 4.09 8.68
N LEU A 141 -17.97 3.93 8.86
CA LEU A 141 -17.27 4.20 10.11
C LEU A 141 -16.27 5.35 9.93
N GLY A 142 -16.74 6.55 9.56
CA GLY A 142 -15.88 7.75 9.59
C GLY A 142 -16.34 8.90 8.69
N GLU A 143 -15.78 10.08 8.93
CA GLU A 143 -16.06 11.28 8.11
C GLU A 143 -15.47 11.17 6.69
N GLU A 144 -14.30 10.54 6.54
CA GLU A 144 -13.65 10.36 5.21
C GLU A 144 -14.41 9.35 4.34
N GLU A 145 -14.98 8.32 4.95
CA GLU A 145 -15.72 7.26 4.26
C GLU A 145 -17.10 7.68 3.75
N ALA A 146 -17.70 8.70 4.38
CA ALA A 146 -19.03 9.18 4.06
C ALA A 146 -19.15 9.83 2.67
N ASP A 147 -18.03 10.30 2.11
CA ASP A 147 -17.96 10.96 0.79
C ASP A 147 -17.33 10.06 -0.30
N LEU A 148 -17.02 8.79 0.02
CA LEU A 148 -16.44 7.87 -0.95
C LEU A 148 -17.45 7.51 -2.04
N VAL A 149 -17.10 7.81 -3.29
CA VAL A 149 -17.81 7.30 -4.47
C VAL A 149 -17.16 5.99 -4.89
N ILE A 150 -17.95 4.92 -4.94
CA ILE A 150 -17.51 3.59 -5.38
C ILE A 150 -17.97 3.37 -6.82
N ARG A 151 -17.08 2.88 -7.67
CA ARG A 151 -17.43 2.53 -9.06
C ARG A 151 -16.63 1.33 -9.56
N LYS A 152 -17.29 0.52 -10.38
CA LYS A 152 -16.67 -0.57 -11.12
C LYS A 152 -16.20 -0.12 -12.50
N PHE A 153 -15.03 -0.58 -12.89
CA PHE A 153 -14.44 -0.35 -14.21
C PHE A 153 -14.01 -1.68 -14.80
N PRO A 154 -14.26 -1.96 -16.09
CA PRO A 154 -13.62 -3.09 -16.76
C PRO A 154 -12.10 -3.05 -16.54
N LEU A 155 -11.47 -4.19 -16.23
CA LEU A 155 -10.03 -4.24 -15.96
C LEU A 155 -9.22 -3.67 -17.13
N ALA A 156 -9.63 -3.94 -18.37
CA ALA A 156 -8.99 -3.38 -19.56
C ALA A 156 -9.07 -1.84 -19.62
N GLU A 157 -10.18 -1.26 -19.15
CA GLU A 157 -10.32 0.18 -19.03
C GLU A 157 -9.43 0.73 -17.92
N ALA A 158 -9.38 0.10 -16.75
CA ALA A 158 -8.50 0.50 -15.66
C ALA A 158 -7.01 0.45 -16.07
N VAL A 159 -6.60 -0.56 -16.84
CA VAL A 159 -5.25 -0.63 -17.42
C VAL A 159 -4.99 0.56 -18.35
N ARG A 160 -5.94 0.88 -19.23
CA ARG A 160 -5.85 2.07 -20.11
C ARG A 160 -5.73 3.35 -19.26
N MET A 161 -6.55 3.50 -18.23
CA MET A 161 -6.54 4.66 -17.33
C MET A 161 -5.18 4.81 -16.63
N ALA A 162 -4.58 3.72 -16.15
CA ALA A 162 -3.24 3.72 -15.57
C ALA A 162 -2.18 4.23 -16.56
N LEU A 163 -2.17 3.67 -17.78
CA LEU A 163 -1.19 4.06 -18.81
C LEU A 163 -1.43 5.47 -19.38
N ALA A 164 -2.66 5.99 -19.27
CA ALA A 164 -3.01 7.35 -19.66
C ALA A 164 -2.72 8.39 -18.56
N GLY A 165 -2.32 7.98 -17.36
CA GLY A 165 -2.12 8.88 -16.21
C GLY A 165 -3.42 9.33 -15.54
N GLU A 166 -4.53 8.66 -15.81
CA GLU A 166 -5.83 8.90 -15.14
C GLU A 166 -5.89 8.19 -13.77
N LEU A 167 -5.08 7.15 -13.56
CA LEU A 167 -4.79 6.59 -12.23
C LEU A 167 -3.39 7.03 -11.82
N LEU A 168 -3.29 7.68 -10.65
CA LEU A 168 -2.04 8.27 -10.16
C LEU A 168 -1.46 7.54 -8.95
N ASN A 169 -2.32 6.96 -8.10
CA ASN A 169 -1.91 6.27 -6.89
C ASN A 169 -1.04 5.04 -7.22
N GLY A 170 0.16 4.96 -6.63
CA GLY A 170 1.16 3.95 -6.97
C GLY A 170 0.71 2.52 -6.72
N ALA A 171 0.02 2.26 -5.60
CA ALA A 171 -0.53 0.94 -5.29
C ALA A 171 -1.67 0.57 -6.26
N THR A 172 -2.49 1.54 -6.65
CA THR A 172 -3.58 1.36 -7.61
C THR A 172 -3.05 1.00 -9.00
N VAL A 173 -2.11 1.79 -9.52
CA VAL A 173 -1.45 1.52 -10.82
C VAL A 173 -0.79 0.13 -10.79
N SER A 174 -0.02 -0.16 -9.73
CA SER A 174 0.68 -1.43 -9.60
C SER A 174 -0.29 -2.62 -9.51
N GLY A 175 -1.36 -2.50 -8.73
CA GLY A 175 -2.38 -3.53 -8.57
C GLY A 175 -3.09 -3.85 -9.88
N VAL A 176 -3.59 -2.83 -10.58
CA VAL A 176 -4.29 -2.99 -11.86
C VAL A 176 -3.39 -3.67 -12.91
N LEU A 177 -2.16 -3.19 -13.06
CA LEU A 177 -1.21 -3.76 -14.03
C LEU A 177 -0.76 -5.17 -13.63
N ALA A 178 -0.56 -5.44 -12.34
CA ALA A 178 -0.22 -6.77 -11.84
C ALA A 178 -1.36 -7.77 -12.06
N THR A 179 -2.61 -7.37 -11.81
CA THR A 179 -3.78 -8.22 -12.09
C THR A 179 -3.84 -8.57 -13.58
N HIS A 180 -3.65 -7.59 -14.47
CA HIS A 180 -3.61 -7.86 -15.90
C HIS A 180 -2.49 -8.85 -16.27
N ALA A 181 -1.27 -8.66 -15.74
CA ALA A 181 -0.14 -9.58 -15.97
C ALA A 181 -0.42 -11.00 -15.48
N VAL A 182 -1.06 -11.15 -14.31
CA VAL A 182 -1.44 -12.46 -13.76
C VAL A 182 -2.48 -13.15 -14.62
N LEU A 183 -3.55 -12.45 -15.01
CA LEU A 183 -4.65 -13.03 -15.79
C LEU A 183 -4.24 -13.37 -17.23
N THR A 184 -3.26 -12.65 -17.78
CA THR A 184 -2.68 -12.95 -19.10
C THR A 184 -1.59 -14.02 -19.05
N GLY A 185 -1.26 -14.55 -17.87
CA GLY A 185 -0.33 -15.66 -17.69
C GLY A 185 1.15 -15.29 -17.72
N VAL A 186 1.50 -14.02 -17.53
CA VAL A 186 2.90 -13.57 -17.45
C VAL A 186 3.61 -14.14 -16.22
N ALA A 187 2.92 -14.13 -15.06
CA ALA A 187 3.41 -14.70 -13.81
C ALA A 187 2.23 -15.08 -12.89
N PRO A 188 2.37 -16.07 -12.00
CA PRO A 188 1.33 -16.37 -11.02
C PRO A 188 1.32 -15.32 -9.88
N ALA A 189 0.16 -15.15 -9.25
CA ALA A 189 0.08 -14.48 -7.95
C ALA A 189 0.72 -15.35 -6.85
N ARG A 190 1.02 -14.73 -5.71
CA ARG A 190 1.57 -15.41 -4.53
C ARG A 190 0.45 -15.79 -3.55
N PRO A 191 0.66 -16.77 -2.65
CA PRO A 191 -0.28 -17.06 -1.57
C PRO A 191 -0.64 -15.82 -0.73
N ALA A 192 -1.83 -15.79 -0.13
CA ALA A 192 -2.28 -14.67 0.70
C ALA A 192 -1.36 -14.43 1.92
N ASP A 193 -0.76 -15.48 2.46
CA ASP A 193 0.17 -15.48 3.58
C ASP A 193 1.64 -15.37 3.15
N ALA A 194 1.91 -14.97 1.90
CA ALA A 194 3.26 -14.83 1.39
C ALA A 194 4.11 -13.94 2.32
N PRO A 195 5.39 -14.25 2.56
CA PRO A 195 6.26 -13.43 3.41
C PRO A 195 6.29 -11.96 2.97
N TRP A 196 6.40 -11.05 3.93
CA TRP A 196 6.54 -9.60 3.69
C TRP A 196 7.78 -9.08 4.42
N ALA A 197 8.93 -9.19 3.77
CA ALA A 197 10.22 -8.79 4.36
C ALA A 197 10.26 -7.28 4.68
N ASP A 198 9.74 -6.47 3.77
CA ASP A 198 9.79 -5.00 3.85
C ASP A 198 8.55 -4.39 4.53
N ARG A 199 7.84 -5.16 5.37
CA ARG A 199 6.69 -4.61 6.12
C ARG A 199 7.19 -3.51 7.08
N PRO A 200 6.64 -2.29 7.03
CA PRO A 200 7.07 -1.22 7.93
C PRO A 200 6.75 -1.58 9.38
N THR A 201 7.69 -1.32 10.29
CA THR A 201 7.48 -1.57 11.73
C THR A 201 7.91 -0.43 12.64
N ALA A 202 8.67 0.55 12.14
CA ALA A 202 9.27 1.58 12.97
C ALA A 202 8.20 2.44 13.65
N PHE A 203 7.26 2.99 12.87
CA PHE A 203 6.22 3.86 13.41
C PHE A 203 5.24 3.11 14.33
N ALA A 204 4.86 1.88 13.96
CA ALA A 204 3.94 1.07 14.76
C ALA A 204 4.52 0.73 16.15
N LYS A 205 5.85 0.48 16.24
CA LYS A 205 6.55 0.29 17.52
C LYS A 205 6.46 1.52 18.42
N ARG A 206 6.51 2.72 17.85
CA ARG A 206 6.41 3.98 18.61
C ARG A 206 5.03 4.21 19.19
N LYS A 207 3.97 3.86 18.45
CA LYS A 207 2.58 3.98 18.93
C LYS A 207 2.25 3.07 20.11
N GLN A 208 3.02 2.01 20.31
CA GLN A 208 2.83 1.06 21.42
C GLN A 208 3.73 1.33 22.63
N ALA A 209 4.69 2.26 22.52
CA ALA A 209 5.60 2.66 23.59
C ALA A 209 4.99 3.79 24.44
#